data_AF-A0A0F9M9V5-F1
#
_entry.id   AF-A0A0F9M9V5-F1
#
_cell.length_a   1.000
_cell.length_b   1.000
_cell.length_c   1.000
_cell.angle_alpha   90.00
_cell.angle_beta   90.00
_cell.angle_gamma   90.00
#
_symmetry.space_group_name_H-M   'P 1'
#
loop_
_entity.id
_entity.type
_entity.pdbx_description
1 polymer ?
#
loop_
_entity_poly.entity_id
_entity_poly.type
_entity_poly.pdbx_seq_one_letter_code
_entity_poly.pdbx_strand_id
1 'polypeptide(L)'
;MTGDKKDQSKRTNLIKTVTSPLSFFILTMLIIETIFLSLLAAGEYFIAYLLSASNCIVTVTLGRAEGFDLLIVNPKNKTLKISVKTTFYKTKSLMMTKKVEEIK
;
A
#
# COMPACT_ATOMS: atom_id res chain seq x y z
N MET A 1 -19.71 -19.10 -48.78
CA MET A 1 -19.96 -18.75 -47.35
C MET A 1 -18.75 -19.19 -46.54
N THR A 2 -17.73 -18.33 -46.41
CA THR A 2 -16.40 -18.76 -45.91
C THR A 2 -15.68 -17.65 -45.12
N GLY A 3 -16.45 -16.77 -44.46
CA GLY A 3 -15.92 -15.58 -43.77
C GLY A 3 -15.78 -15.69 -42.24
N ASP A 4 -16.51 -16.59 -41.56
CA ASP A 4 -16.68 -16.51 -40.09
C ASP A 4 -15.65 -17.28 -39.24
N LYS A 5 -14.90 -18.23 -39.82
CA LYS A 5 -14.04 -19.13 -39.02
C LYS A 5 -12.73 -18.49 -38.54
N LYS A 6 -12.25 -17.43 -39.20
CA LYS A 6 -10.97 -16.76 -38.85
C LYS A 6 -11.11 -15.81 -37.65
N ASP A 7 -12.25 -15.14 -37.52
CA ASP A 7 -12.47 -14.18 -36.42
C ASP A 7 -12.78 -14.90 -35.10
N GLN A 8 -13.54 -16.00 -35.14
CA GLN A 8 -13.76 -16.85 -33.97
C GLN A 8 -12.48 -17.55 -33.49
N SER A 9 -11.57 -17.92 -34.39
CA SER A 9 -10.26 -18.51 -34.03
C SER A 9 -9.34 -17.50 -33.34
N LYS A 10 -9.35 -16.23 -33.77
CA LYS A 10 -8.62 -15.16 -33.09
C LYS A 10 -9.22 -14.85 -31.73
N ARG A 11 -10.55 -14.75 -31.60
CA ARG A 11 -11.22 -14.51 -30.31
C ARG A 11 -11.00 -15.65 -29.32
N THR A 12 -11.08 -16.90 -29.76
CA THR A 12 -10.82 -18.06 -28.88
C THR A 12 -9.38 -18.16 -28.43
N ASN A 13 -8.40 -17.78 -29.27
CA ASN A 13 -7.00 -17.66 -28.85
C ASN A 13 -6.79 -16.48 -27.90
N LEU A 14 -7.45 -15.34 -28.13
CA LEU A 14 -7.40 -14.17 -27.25
C LEU A 14 -7.95 -14.49 -25.85
N ILE A 15 -9.07 -15.23 -25.78
CA ILE A 15 -9.68 -15.68 -24.52
C ILE A 15 -8.77 -16.71 -23.83
N LYS A 16 -8.12 -17.61 -24.57
CA LYS A 16 -7.14 -18.57 -24.02
C LYS A 16 -5.89 -17.91 -23.48
N THR A 17 -5.42 -16.81 -24.06
CA THR A 17 -4.29 -16.04 -23.50
C THR A 17 -4.64 -15.42 -22.15
N VAL A 18 -5.86 -14.90 -22.00
CA VAL A 18 -6.35 -14.30 -20.74
C VAL A 18 -6.61 -15.35 -19.66
N THR A 19 -7.02 -16.56 -20.04
CA THR A 19 -7.27 -17.68 -19.11
C THR A 19 -6.10 -18.66 -18.96
N SER A 20 -4.95 -18.35 -19.56
CA SER A 20 -3.76 -19.18 -19.39
C SER A 20 -3.33 -19.18 -17.92
N PRO A 21 -2.83 -20.31 -17.39
CA PRO A 21 -2.36 -20.39 -16.01
C PRO A 21 -1.34 -19.31 -15.65
N LEU A 22 -0.48 -18.96 -16.63
CA LEU A 22 0.53 -17.92 -16.48
C LEU A 22 -0.09 -16.51 -16.39
N SER A 23 -1.08 -16.20 -17.23
CA SER A 23 -1.79 -14.91 -17.17
C SER A 23 -2.57 -14.74 -15.86
N PHE A 24 -3.18 -15.82 -15.36
CA PHE A 24 -3.86 -15.81 -14.06
C PHE A 24 -2.87 -15.62 -12.90
N PHE A 25 -1.71 -16.27 -12.95
CA PHE A 25 -0.66 -16.10 -11.95
C PHE A 25 -0.12 -14.66 -11.91
N ILE A 26 0.15 -14.06 -13.07
CA ILE A 26 0.60 -12.66 -13.15
C ILE A 26 -0.49 -11.72 -12.60
N LEU A 27 -1.76 -11.95 -12.95
CA LEU A 27 -2.87 -11.16 -12.45
C LEU A 27 -3.02 -11.23 -10.92
N THR A 28 -2.92 -12.44 -10.35
CA THR A 28 -3.01 -12.64 -8.90
C THR A 28 -1.84 -11.99 -8.16
N MET A 29 -0.62 -12.08 -8.68
CA MET A 29 0.55 -11.36 -8.13
C MET A 29 0.34 -9.84 -8.15
N LEU A 30 -0.13 -9.30 -9.28
CA LEU A 30 -0.42 -7.86 -9.42
C LEU A 30 -1.50 -7.38 -8.43
N ILE A 31 -2.55 -8.18 -8.24
CA ILE A 31 -3.62 -7.89 -7.28
C ILE A 31 -3.07 -7.88 -5.86
N ILE A 32 -2.26 -8.88 -5.48
CA ILE A 32 -1.66 -8.96 -4.14
C ILE A 32 -0.79 -7.73 -3.86
N GLU A 33 0.04 -7.33 -4.81
CA GLU A 33 0.91 -6.16 -4.68
C GLU A 33 0.13 -4.85 -4.55
N THR A 34 -0.95 -4.71 -5.32
CA THR A 34 -1.85 -3.54 -5.24
C THR A 34 -2.56 -3.49 -3.89
N ILE A 35 -3.06 -4.62 -3.38
CA ILE A 35 -3.71 -4.71 -2.07
C ILE A 35 -2.72 -4.34 -0.97
N PHE A 36 -1.50 -4.87 -1.04
CA PHE A 36 -0.46 -4.57 -0.04
C PHE A 36 -0.13 -3.06 0.00
N LEU A 37 0.00 -2.42 -1.17
CA LEU A 37 0.24 -0.98 -1.25
C LEU A 37 -0.91 -0.17 -0.65
N SER A 38 -2.17 -0.57 -0.91
CA SER A 38 -3.35 0.12 -0.37
C SER A 38 -3.45 0.03 1.16
N LEU A 39 -3.10 -1.12 1.73
CA LEU A 39 -3.13 -1.34 3.18
C LEU A 39 -2.07 -0.51 3.91
N LEU A 40 -0.88 -0.39 3.32
CA LEU A 40 0.17 0.45 3.87
C LEU A 40 -0.24 1.93 3.88
N ALA A 41 -0.76 2.43 2.75
CA ALA A 41 -1.24 3.81 2.65
C ALA A 41 -2.32 4.08 3.69
N ALA A 42 -3.29 3.18 3.86
CA ALA A 42 -4.32 3.32 4.90
C ALA A 42 -3.73 3.41 6.32
N GLY A 43 -2.67 2.65 6.60
CA GLY A 43 -1.94 2.72 7.87
C GLY A 43 -1.25 4.07 8.10
N GLU A 44 -0.62 4.62 7.07
CA GLU A 44 0.03 5.94 7.12
C GLU A 44 -0.99 7.05 7.42
N TYR A 45 -2.12 7.04 6.73
CA TYR A 45 -3.22 8.00 6.98
C TYR A 45 -3.83 7.84 8.37
N PHE A 46 -3.97 6.61 8.86
CA PHE A 46 -4.49 6.36 10.21
C PHE A 46 -3.58 6.96 11.30
N ILE A 47 -2.25 6.76 11.18
CA ILE A 47 -1.29 7.38 12.11
C ILE A 47 -1.28 8.90 11.97
N ALA A 48 -1.36 9.42 10.74
CA ALA A 48 -1.44 10.86 10.51
C ALA A 48 -2.66 11.49 11.20
N TYR A 49 -3.82 10.82 11.13
CA TYR A 49 -5.03 11.24 11.82
C TYR A 49 -4.83 11.30 13.35
N LEU A 50 -4.26 10.25 13.95
CA LEU A 50 -4.02 10.21 15.41
C LEU A 50 -3.07 11.32 15.88
N LEU A 51 -2.01 11.57 15.10
CA LEU A 51 -1.02 12.61 15.42
C LEU A 51 -1.59 14.01 15.20
N SER A 52 -2.40 14.20 14.16
CA SER A 52 -3.11 15.45 13.92
C SER A 52 -4.12 15.76 15.04
N ALA A 53 -4.86 14.75 15.50
CA ALA A 53 -5.75 14.87 16.67
C ALA A 53 -4.98 15.22 17.96
N SER A 54 -3.68 14.91 18.03
CA SER A 54 -2.79 15.26 19.14
C SER A 54 -2.11 16.63 18.96
N ASN A 55 -2.69 17.51 18.13
CA ASN A 55 -2.22 18.87 17.84
C ASN A 55 -0.84 18.94 17.16
N CYS A 56 -0.40 17.86 16.50
CA CYS A 56 0.81 17.87 15.68
C CYS A 56 0.48 18.21 14.23
N ILE A 57 1.36 18.95 13.56
CA ILE A 57 1.28 19.15 12.11
C ILE A 57 1.91 17.93 11.46
N VAL A 58 1.18 17.24 10.59
CA VAL A 58 1.63 16.01 9.92
C VAL A 58 1.68 16.23 8.42
N THR A 59 2.78 15.82 7.80
CA THR A 59 2.96 15.79 6.35
C THR A 59 3.20 14.36 5.91
N VAL A 60 2.37 13.86 4.98
CA VAL A 60 2.53 12.54 4.36
C VAL A 60 3.42 12.68 3.13
N THR A 61 4.45 11.86 3.02
CA THR A 61 5.33 11.88 1.84
C THR A 61 4.73 11.03 0.73
N LEU A 62 4.75 11.56 -0.50
CA LEU A 62 4.32 10.81 -1.68
C LEU A 62 5.47 9.92 -2.18
N GLY A 63 5.19 8.63 -2.35
CA GLY A 63 6.10 7.69 -2.99
C GLY A 63 7.35 7.30 -2.18
N ARG A 64 7.37 7.55 -0.87
CA ARG A 64 8.50 7.24 0.03
C ARG A 64 9.84 7.82 -0.46
N ALA A 65 9.79 8.96 -1.13
CA ALA A 65 10.92 9.56 -1.84
C ALA A 65 12.11 9.92 -0.93
N GLU A 66 11.89 10.12 0.37
CA GLU A 66 12.91 10.55 1.33
C GLU A 66 13.27 9.51 2.40
N GLY A 67 12.79 8.26 2.28
CA GLY A 67 13.12 7.16 3.21
C GLY A 67 12.37 7.17 4.55
N PHE A 68 11.37 8.02 4.70
CA PHE A 68 10.40 8.04 5.81
C PHE A 68 9.01 8.26 5.23
N ASP A 69 7.96 7.83 5.96
CA ASP A 69 6.59 7.86 5.45
C ASP A 69 5.86 9.15 5.87
N LEU A 70 6.11 9.60 7.11
CA LEU A 70 5.50 10.79 7.72
C LEU A 70 6.56 11.73 8.29
N LEU A 71 6.38 13.03 8.08
CA LEU A 71 7.08 14.09 8.79
C LEU A 71 6.11 14.76 9.76
N ILE A 72 6.47 14.83 11.03
CA ILE A 72 5.64 15.50 12.03
C ILE A 72 6.36 16.66 12.70
N VAL A 73 5.61 17.71 13.00
CA VAL A 73 6.03 18.83 13.84
C VAL A 73 5.13 18.86 15.06
N ASN A 74 5.70 18.59 16.22
CA ASN A 74 5.03 18.69 17.51
C ASN A 74 4.75 20.18 17.84
N PRO A 75 3.73 20.52 18.64
CA PRO A 75 3.51 21.89 19.13
C PRO A 75 4.72 22.50 19.88
N LYS A 76 5.69 21.68 20.31
CA LYS A 76 7.00 22.13 20.82
C LYS A 76 8.03 22.46 19.72
N ASN A 77 7.59 22.61 18.47
CA ASN A 77 8.40 22.80 17.26
C ASN A 77 9.50 21.74 17.02
N LYS A 78 9.39 20.56 17.65
CA LYS A 78 10.28 19.44 17.37
C LYS A 78 9.79 18.69 16.15
N THR A 79 10.70 18.46 15.21
CA THR A 79 10.43 17.68 13.99
C THR A 79 10.85 16.23 14.18
N LEU A 80 9.98 15.29 13.85
CA LEU A 80 10.26 13.85 13.92
C LEU A 80 9.92 13.20 12.56
N LYS A 81 10.79 12.29 12.12
CA LYS A 81 10.56 11.46 10.93
C LYS A 81 10.05 10.11 11.40
N ILE A 82 8.92 9.67 10.85
CA ILE A 82 8.27 8.41 11.23
C ILE A 82 8.20 7.51 10.00
N SER A 83 8.56 6.25 10.18
CA SER A 83 8.23 5.19 9.22
C SER A 83 7.15 4.28 9.80
N VAL A 84 6.11 4.06 9.02
CA VAL A 84 4.95 3.26 9.39
C VAL A 84 5.14 1.86 8.85
N LYS A 85 5.06 0.87 9.73
CA LYS A 85 5.09 -0.55 9.35
C LYS A 85 3.77 -1.20 9.74
N THR A 86 3.05 -1.69 8.73
CA THR A 86 1.85 -2.49 8.93
C THR A 86 2.23 -3.97 9.00
N THR A 87 1.94 -4.62 10.12
CA THR A 87 2.19 -6.05 10.34
C THR A 87 0.88 -6.78 10.57
N PHE A 88 0.65 -7.87 9.82
CA PHE A 88 -0.51 -8.73 10.04
C PHE A 88 -0.24 -9.65 11.23
N TYR A 89 -0.61 -9.21 12.44
CA TYR A 89 -0.62 -10.09 13.61
C TYR A 89 -1.89 -10.95 13.59
N LYS A 90 -1.72 -12.25 13.84
CA LYS A 90 -2.83 -13.23 13.95
C LYS A 90 -3.71 -13.00 15.19
N THR A 91 -3.30 -12.10 16.09
CA THR A 91 -3.92 -11.83 17.39
C THR A 91 -4.31 -10.35 17.47
N LYS A 92 -5.54 -10.06 17.93
CA LYS A 92 -6.16 -8.71 18.05
C LYS A 92 -5.47 -7.79 19.07
N SER A 93 -4.20 -7.47 18.88
CA SER A 93 -3.54 -6.42 19.66
C SER A 93 -3.02 -5.35 18.72
N LEU A 94 -3.71 -4.21 18.68
CA LEU A 94 -3.24 -2.99 18.05
C LEU A 94 -2.08 -2.46 18.93
N MET A 95 -0.91 -3.06 18.77
CA MET A 95 0.24 -2.82 19.63
C MET A 95 1.07 -1.68 19.03
N MET A 96 0.87 -0.46 19.52
CA MET A 96 1.80 0.64 19.25
C MET A 96 3.10 0.35 20.00
N THR A 97 4.10 -0.18 19.30
CA THR A 97 5.46 -0.28 19.85
C THR A 97 6.01 1.13 20.00
N LYS A 98 6.16 1.59 21.25
CA LYS A 98 6.91 2.82 21.58
C LYS A 98 8.37 2.60 21.18
N LYS A 99 8.71 2.92 19.94
CA LYS A 99 10.09 3.23 19.55
C LYS A 99 10.16 4.68 19.09
N VAL A 100 9.76 5.58 20.00
CA VAL A 100 10.23 6.97 19.95
C VAL A 100 11.50 6.95 20.78
N GLU A 101 12.63 6.77 20.09
CA GLU A 101 13.95 6.92 20.69
C GLU A 101 14.03 8.30 21.35
N GLU A 102 14.33 8.30 22.65
CA GLU A 102 14.73 9.48 23.39
C GLU A 102 15.93 10.11 22.70
N ILE A 103 15.69 11.18 21.94
CA ILE A 103 16.75 12.11 21.58
C ILE A 103 16.96 12.99 22.81
N LYS A 104 17.99 12.62 23.59
CA LYS A 104 18.59 13.45 24.65
C LYS A 104 18.88 14.86 24.15
#